data_AF-A0A315ECL7-F1
#
_entry.id   AF-A0A315ECL7-F1
#
_cell.length_a   1.000
_cell.length_b   1.000
_cell.length_c   1.000
_cell.angle_alpha   90.00
_cell.angle_beta   90.00
_cell.angle_gamma   90.00
#
_symmetry.space_group_name_H-M   'P 1'
#
loop_
_entity.id
_entity.type
_entity.pdbx_description
1 polymer ?
#
loop_
_entity_poly.entity_id
_entity_poly.type
_entity_poly.pdbx_seq_one_letter_code
_entity_poly.pdbx_strand_id
1 'polypeptide(L)'
;MQKLSIIRFKPKPECFDEFVAGITAFNGSKHRIFHLMRSGDELHAIVIRNSEILTQDAADGVNWLDGQRHLLQEFDAINRHTIALSGDLIHSTIE
;
A
#
# COMPACT_ATOMS: atom_id res chain seq x y z
N MET A 1 10.70 5.30 -16.01
CA MET A 1 10.68 3.83 -15.79
C MET A 1 9.56 3.48 -14.83
N GLN A 2 8.93 2.31 -14.95
CA GLN A 2 7.88 1.93 -13.99
C GLN A 2 8.49 1.37 -12.70
N LYS A 3 7.86 1.69 -11.59
CA LYS A 3 8.20 1.24 -10.24
C LYS A 3 7.03 0.43 -9.70
N LEU A 4 7.36 -0.64 -9.00
CA LEU A 4 6.40 -1.46 -8.26
C LEU A 4 6.65 -1.28 -6.77
N SER A 5 5.59 -1.06 -6.01
CA SER A 5 5.62 -1.11 -4.55
C SER A 5 4.66 -2.16 -4.02
N ILE A 6 5.09 -2.87 -2.99
CA ILE A 6 4.25 -3.72 -2.15
C ILE A 6 4.27 -3.11 -0.76
N ILE A 7 3.09 -2.76 -0.26
CA ILE A 7 2.93 -2.17 1.06
C ILE A 7 2.06 -3.11 1.89
N ARG A 8 2.63 -3.62 2.98
CA ARG A 8 1.98 -4.54 3.89
C ARG A 8 1.37 -3.74 5.04
N PHE A 9 0.10 -4.00 5.30
CA PHE A 9 -0.66 -3.47 6.41
C PHE A 9 -1.20 -4.63 7.25
N LYS A 10 -1.37 -4.37 8.53
CA LYS A 10 -2.04 -5.29 9.45
C LYS A 10 -3.26 -4.60 10.07
N PRO A 11 -4.40 -4.51 9.36
CA PRO A 11 -5.59 -3.89 9.93
C PRO A 11 -6.04 -4.64 11.18
N LYS A 12 -6.64 -3.92 12.14
CA LYS A 12 -7.36 -4.57 13.25
C LYS A 12 -8.54 -5.37 12.67
N PRO A 13 -8.83 -6.58 13.17
CA PRO A 13 -9.89 -7.42 12.60
C PRO A 13 -11.25 -6.69 12.54
N GLU A 14 -11.56 -5.89 13.56
CA GLU A 14 -12.77 -5.10 13.65
C GLU A 14 -12.80 -3.87 12.72
N CYS A 15 -11.64 -3.42 12.22
CA CYS A 15 -11.49 -2.26 11.33
C CYS A 15 -11.13 -2.67 9.89
N PHE A 16 -11.09 -3.96 9.56
CA PHE A 16 -10.57 -4.43 8.29
C PHE A 16 -11.32 -3.83 7.09
N ASP A 17 -12.65 -3.93 7.12
CA ASP A 17 -13.50 -3.44 6.02
C ASP A 17 -13.45 -1.91 5.91
N GLU A 18 -13.39 -1.20 7.04
CA GLU A 18 -13.22 0.25 7.09
C GLU A 18 -11.90 0.66 6.43
N PHE A 19 -10.80 0.00 6.78
CA PHE A 19 -9.49 0.28 6.20
C PHE A 19 -9.44 -0.02 4.70
N VAL A 20 -10.04 -1.14 4.26
CA VAL A 20 -10.16 -1.49 2.84
C VAL A 20 -10.96 -0.45 2.06
N ALA A 21 -12.09 0.01 2.61
CA ALA A 21 -12.89 1.08 1.99
C ALA A 21 -12.09 2.39 1.88
N GLY A 22 -11.41 2.78 2.96
CA GLY A 22 -10.58 4.00 3.00
C GLY A 22 -9.44 3.97 1.99
N ILE A 23 -8.65 2.89 1.95
CA ILE A 23 -7.51 2.79 1.03
C ILE A 23 -7.97 2.70 -0.43
N THR A 24 -9.11 2.05 -0.69
CA THR A 24 -9.69 1.98 -2.03
C THR A 24 -10.14 3.37 -2.49
N ALA A 25 -10.85 4.12 -1.65
CA ALA A 25 -11.29 5.48 -1.94
C ALA A 25 -10.11 6.44 -2.19
N PHE A 26 -9.06 6.35 -1.36
CA PHE A 26 -7.83 7.14 -1.52
C PHE A 26 -7.11 6.88 -2.85
N ASN A 27 -7.22 5.66 -3.38
CA ASN A 27 -6.58 5.26 -4.63
C ASN A 27 -7.45 5.50 -5.87
N GLY A 28 -8.78 5.55 -5.72
CA GLY A 28 -9.71 5.63 -6.85
C GLY A 28 -9.56 6.86 -7.73
N SER A 29 -8.97 7.95 -7.21
CA SER A 29 -8.73 9.19 -7.95
C SER A 29 -7.32 9.30 -8.57
N LYS A 30 -6.46 8.29 -8.39
CA LYS A 30 -5.04 8.39 -8.75
C LYS A 30 -4.73 7.69 -10.07
N HIS A 31 -3.88 8.30 -10.89
CA HIS A 31 -3.40 7.75 -12.16
C HIS A 31 -2.28 6.71 -11.95
N ARG A 32 -2.59 5.61 -11.27
CA ARG A 32 -1.68 4.49 -11.00
C ARG A 32 -2.44 3.17 -11.03
N ILE A 33 -1.75 2.07 -11.31
CA ILE A 33 -2.36 0.74 -11.15
C ILE A 33 -2.29 0.39 -9.67
N PHE A 34 -3.44 0.05 -9.10
CA PHE A 34 -3.58 -0.26 -7.68
C PHE A 34 -4.38 -1.55 -7.50
N HIS A 35 -3.80 -2.49 -6.77
CA HIS A 35 -4.47 -3.72 -6.37
C HIS A 35 -4.33 -3.94 -4.86
N LEU A 36 -5.34 -4.58 -4.29
CA LEU A 36 -5.33 -5.07 -2.93
C LEU A 36 -5.34 -6.59 -2.95
N MET A 37 -4.47 -7.19 -2.15
CA MET A 37 -4.46 -8.62 -1.89
C MET A 37 -4.59 -8.84 -0.39
N ARG A 38 -5.60 -9.63 0.01
CA ARG A 38 -5.69 -10.13 1.38
C ARG A 38 -4.88 -11.41 1.50
N SER A 39 -4.06 -11.52 2.53
CA SER A 39 -3.29 -12.73 2.84
C SER A 39 -3.32 -12.98 4.34
N GLY A 40 -4.20 -13.89 4.78
CA GLY A 40 -4.45 -14.11 6.20
C GLY A 40 -5.03 -12.88 6.89
N ASP A 41 -4.34 -12.41 7.93
CA ASP A 41 -4.64 -11.18 8.68
C ASP A 41 -3.98 -9.92 8.09
N GLU A 42 -3.20 -10.06 7.02
CA GLU A 42 -2.52 -8.96 6.36
C GLU A 42 -3.25 -8.48 5.10
N LEU A 43 -3.11 -7.18 4.82
CA LEU A 43 -3.54 -6.56 3.59
C LEU A 43 -2.32 -6.03 2.84
N HIS A 44 -2.19 -6.40 1.58
CA HIS A 44 -1.08 -6.03 0.71
C HIS A 44 -1.60 -5.08 -0.36
N ALA A 45 -1.12 -3.83 -0.37
CA ALA A 45 -1.31 -2.92 -1.48
C ALA A 45 -0.18 -3.08 -2.49
N ILE A 46 -0.56 -3.31 -3.74
CA ILE A 46 0.34 -3.44 -4.88
C ILE A 46 0.14 -2.22 -5.76
N VAL A 47 1.17 -1.40 -5.92
CA VAL A 47 1.10 -0.11 -6.61
C VAL A 47 2.13 -0.08 -7.74
N ILE A 48 1.67 0.06 -8.98
CA ILE A 48 2.54 0.28 -10.14
C ILE A 48 2.36 1.72 -10.63
N ARG A 49 3.48 2.44 -10.71
CA ARG A 49 3.51 3.87 -11.06
C ARG A 49 4.81 4.26 -11.75
N ASN A 50 4.83 5.43 -12.36
CA ASN A 50 6.06 5.96 -12.96
C ASN A 50 7.05 6.43 -11.89
N SER A 51 8.35 6.33 -12.21
CA SER A 51 9.45 6.81 -11.36
C SER A 51 9.32 8.28 -10.97
N GLU A 52 8.80 9.12 -11.87
CA GLU A 52 8.70 10.57 -11.64
C GLU A 52 7.74 10.91 -10.50
N ILE A 53 6.70 10.10 -10.28
CA ILE A 53 5.70 10.34 -9.23
C ILE A 53 5.97 9.55 -7.95
N LEU A 54 6.97 8.64 -7.93
CA LEU A 54 7.22 7.73 -6.82
C LEU A 54 7.33 8.44 -5.46
N THR A 55 8.15 9.48 -5.38
CA THR A 55 8.46 10.19 -4.13
C THR A 55 7.24 10.92 -3.58
N GLN A 56 6.53 11.68 -4.44
CA GLN A 56 5.33 12.40 -4.04
C GLN A 56 4.22 11.42 -3.64
N ASP A 57 4.04 10.37 -4.41
CA ASP A 57 3.04 9.33 -4.19
C ASP A 57 3.24 8.60 -2.84
N ALA A 58 4.51 8.34 -2.49
CA ALA A 58 4.87 7.77 -1.19
C ALA A 58 4.62 8.75 -0.05
N ALA A 59 4.96 10.04 -0.21
CA ALA A 59 4.71 11.06 0.79
C ALA A 59 3.20 11.25 1.05
N ASP A 60 2.38 11.31 0.00
CA ASP A 60 0.93 11.38 0.11
C ASP A 60 0.36 10.14 0.83
N GLY A 61 0.93 8.96 0.52
CA GLY A 61 0.56 7.71 1.18
C GLY A 61 0.85 7.75 2.68
N VAL A 62 2.03 8.23 3.09
CA VAL A 62 2.38 8.38 4.52
C VAL A 62 1.46 9.37 5.21
N ASN A 63 1.21 10.53 4.61
CA ASN A 63 0.32 11.54 5.18
C ASN A 63 -1.11 11.01 5.40
N TRP A 64 -1.63 10.24 4.43
CA TRP A 64 -2.92 9.58 4.60
C TRP A 64 -2.88 8.50 5.69
N LEU A 65 -1.83 7.68 5.71
CA LEU A 65 -1.66 6.61 6.69
C LEU A 65 -1.58 7.12 8.12
N ASP A 66 -0.96 8.27 8.36
CA ASP A 66 -0.90 8.88 9.69
C ASP A 66 -2.30 9.13 10.28
N GLY A 67 -3.28 9.47 9.44
CA GLY A 67 -4.69 9.58 9.85
C GLY A 67 -5.38 8.23 10.10
N GLN A 68 -4.86 7.15 9.54
CA GLN A 68 -5.46 5.80 9.60
C GLN A 68 -4.74 4.86 10.58
N ARG A 69 -3.66 5.30 11.23
CA ARG A 69 -2.85 4.48 12.15
C ARG A 69 -3.66 3.76 13.23
N HIS A 70 -4.72 4.40 13.72
CA HIS A 70 -5.59 3.85 14.75
C HIS A 70 -6.36 2.59 14.31
N LEU A 71 -6.48 2.35 13.01
CA LEU A 71 -7.10 1.17 12.41
C LEU A 71 -6.11 0.01 12.22
N LEU A 72 -4.81 0.24 12.44
CA LEU A 72 -3.73 -0.72 12.19
C LEU A 72 -3.19 -1.32 13.49
N GLN A 73 -2.63 -2.50 13.37
CA GLN A 73 -1.83 -3.19 14.37
C GLN A 73 -0.35 -3.07 14.01
N GLU A 74 0.52 -3.14 15.02
CA GLU A 74 1.95 -3.29 14.79
C GLU A 74 2.28 -4.72 14.35
N PHE A 75 3.16 -4.83 13.36
CA PHE A 75 3.83 -6.07 12.99
C PHE A 75 4.79 -6.50 14.09
N ASP A 76 5.66 -5.59 14.51
CA ASP A 76 6.63 -5.75 15.60
C ASP A 76 7.26 -4.38 15.98
N ALA A 77 8.13 -4.36 16.99
CA ALA A 77 8.76 -3.14 17.49
C ALA A 77 9.66 -2.42 16.46
N ILE A 78 10.13 -3.12 15.43
CA ILE A 78 11.01 -2.58 14.38
C ILE A 78 10.17 -2.08 13.21
N ASN A 79 9.29 -2.94 12.68
CA ASN A 79 8.48 -2.71 11.49
C ASN A 79 7.24 -1.84 11.75
N ARG A 80 6.83 -1.70 13.02
CA ARG A 80 5.66 -0.91 13.45
C ARG A 80 4.42 -1.28 12.63
N HIS A 81 3.68 -0.32 12.08
CA HIS A 81 2.36 -0.54 11.52
C HIS A 81 2.34 -0.86 10.01
N THR A 82 3.46 -0.70 9.30
CA THR A 82 3.49 -0.77 7.83
C THR A 82 4.88 -1.12 7.33
N ILE A 83 4.96 -2.07 6.40
CA ILE A 83 6.22 -2.48 5.75
C ILE A 83 6.09 -2.18 4.26
N ALA A 84 6.96 -1.32 3.73
CA ALA A 84 6.95 -0.97 2.31
C ALA A 84 8.21 -1.50 1.61
N LEU A 85 8.01 -2.17 0.48
CA LEU A 85 9.05 -2.59 -0.45
C LEU A 85 8.81 -1.91 -1.79
N SER A 86 9.82 -1.30 -2.39
CA SER A 86 9.73 -0.67 -3.71
C SER A 86 10.93 -1.02 -4.57
N GLY A 87 10.70 -1.17 -5.88
CA GLY A 87 11.75 -1.50 -6.84
C GLY A 87 11.36 -1.16 -8.27
N ASP A 88 12.31 -1.37 -9.19
CA ASP A 88 12.03 -1.30 -10.62
C ASP A 88 11.11 -2.42 -11.05
N LEU A 89 10.06 -2.08 -11.81
CA LEU A 89 9.21 -3.08 -12.43
C LEU A 89 9.95 -3.67 -13.63
N ILE A 90 10.24 -4.97 -13.57
CA ILE A 90 10.79 -5.73 -14.68
C ILE A 90 9.63 -6.49 -15.32
N HIS A 91 9.36 -6.21 -16.60
CA HIS A 91 8.32 -6.91 -17.35
C HIS A 91 8.85 -8.26 -17.80
N SER A 92 8.10 -9.33 -17.51
CA SER A 92 8.25 -10.60 -18.20
C SER A 92 7.18 -10.69 -19.28
N THR A 93 7.58 -11.07 -20.48
CA THR A 93 6.67 -11.60 -21.49
C THR A 93 6.51 -13.09 -21.22
N ILE A 94 5.26 -13.57 -21.21
CA ILE A 94 4.98 -14.98 -21.38
C ILE A 94 4.95 -15.19 -22.89
N GLU A 95 5.91 -15.97 -23.41
CA GLU A 95 5.85 -16.47 -24.80
C GLU A 95 4.70 -17.47 -24.98
#